data_AF-A0A2D5TIK3-F1
#
_entry.id   AF-A0A2D5TIK3-F1
#
_cell.length_a   1.000
_cell.length_b   1.000
_cell.length_c   1.000
_cell.angle_alpha   90.00
_cell.angle_beta   90.00
_cell.angle_gamma   90.00
#
_symmetry.space_group_name_H-M   'P 1'
#
loop_
_entity.id
_entity.type
_entity.pdbx_description
1 polymer ?
#
loop_
_entity_poly.entity_id
_entity_poly.type
_entity_poly.pdbx_seq_one_letter_code
_entity_poly.pdbx_strand_id
1 'polypeptide(L)'
;DYVMTNTPGMLRAMGQMMTDCGVKPEIEAFDTGHLWFAKRLVEEGILDSPALVQLCMGVPWGAPDDLNTFMAMVNNVPADWNWSAFALGRHQQPFVAAAVLAGGNVRVGLEDNLMLGRGNLVSNEMLVENAVGIIERMGASVMDAESVRKKLNLTKHAPA
;
A
#
# COMPACT_ATOMS: atom_id res chain seq x y z
N ASP A 1 -14.88 19.85 6.07
CA ASP A 1 -14.38 20.69 4.97
C ASP A 1 -12.90 20.95 5.23
N TYR A 2 -12.04 20.04 4.75
CA TYR A 2 -10.60 20.01 5.01
C TYR A 2 -9.89 19.50 3.76
N VAL A 3 -8.70 20.03 3.47
CA VAL A 3 -7.87 19.62 2.34
C VAL A 3 -6.58 19.02 2.86
N MET A 4 -6.39 17.72 2.63
CA MET A 4 -5.09 17.08 2.84
C MET A 4 -4.14 17.53 1.73
N THR A 5 -3.14 18.35 2.08
CA THR A 5 -2.31 19.04 1.08
C THR A 5 -0.92 18.44 1.00
N ASN A 6 -0.60 17.84 -0.14
CA ASN A 6 0.75 17.47 -0.54
C ASN A 6 1.03 18.05 -1.92
N THR A 7 1.60 19.24 -1.97
CA THR A 7 1.91 19.88 -3.26
C THR A 7 3.07 19.16 -3.97
N PRO A 8 3.20 19.27 -5.30
CA PRO A 8 4.34 18.71 -6.02
C PRO A 8 5.70 19.16 -5.47
N GLY A 9 5.83 20.43 -5.04
CA GLY A 9 7.07 20.93 -4.43
C GLY A 9 7.39 20.26 -3.09
N MET A 10 6.37 20.05 -2.24
CA MET A 10 6.52 19.34 -0.98
C MET A 10 6.93 17.88 -1.22
N LEU A 11 6.27 17.19 -2.14
CA LEU A 11 6.55 15.79 -2.45
C LEU A 11 7.96 15.59 -3.02
N ARG A 12 8.44 16.52 -3.86
CA ARG A 12 9.84 16.50 -4.32
C ARG A 12 10.83 16.65 -3.17
N ALA A 13 10.61 17.64 -2.30
CA ALA A 13 11.49 17.89 -1.17
C ALA A 13 11.50 16.70 -0.18
N MET A 14 10.32 16.19 0.20
CA MET A 14 10.18 15.04 1.09
C MET A 14 10.75 13.76 0.47
N GLY A 15 10.47 13.51 -0.81
CA GLY A 15 11.00 12.36 -1.54
C GLY A 15 12.52 12.35 -1.57
N GLN A 16 13.14 13.50 -1.92
CA GLN A 16 14.59 13.64 -1.93
C GLN A 16 15.19 13.38 -0.53
N MET A 17 14.59 13.96 0.52
CA MET A 17 15.05 13.74 1.90
C MET A 17 14.99 12.25 2.30
N MET A 18 13.94 11.52 1.92
CA MET A 18 13.83 10.09 2.22
C MET A 18 14.89 9.28 1.49
N THR A 19 15.10 9.54 0.20
CA THR A 19 16.15 8.90 -0.61
C THR A 19 17.54 9.19 -0.06
N ASP A 20 17.85 10.45 0.28
CA ASP A 20 19.14 10.84 0.86
C ASP A 20 19.41 10.16 2.21
N CYS A 21 18.37 9.88 2.98
CA CYS A 21 18.45 9.11 4.23
C CYS A 21 18.52 7.59 4.03
N GLY A 22 18.49 7.09 2.79
CA GLY A 22 18.46 5.66 2.49
C GLY A 22 17.15 4.97 2.92
N VAL A 23 16.06 5.74 3.07
CA VAL A 23 14.73 5.23 3.42
C VAL A 23 13.95 5.00 2.13
N LYS A 24 13.41 3.79 1.94
CA LYS A 24 12.49 3.51 0.84
C LYS A 24 11.10 4.06 1.19
N PRO A 25 10.58 5.05 0.45
CA PRO A 25 9.22 5.52 0.67
C PRO A 25 8.21 4.50 0.16
N GLU A 26 7.14 4.28 0.93
CA GLU A 26 5.89 3.72 0.44
C GLU A 26 5.00 4.87 -0.04
N ILE A 27 4.67 4.87 -1.33
CA ILE A 27 3.91 5.94 -1.97
C ILE A 27 2.42 5.63 -1.83
N GLU A 28 1.73 6.39 -1.00
CA GLU A 28 0.28 6.27 -0.79
C GLU A 28 -0.48 6.91 -1.97
N ALA A 29 -1.02 6.07 -2.86
CA ALA A 29 -1.76 6.48 -4.05
C ALA A 29 -3.28 6.36 -3.80
N PHE A 30 -3.96 7.51 -3.77
CA PHE A 30 -5.40 7.61 -3.58
C PHE A 30 -6.16 7.81 -4.90
N ASP A 31 -5.45 7.98 -6.02
CA ASP A 31 -6.00 8.07 -7.37
C ASP A 31 -4.88 7.80 -8.40
N THR A 32 -5.25 7.53 -9.64
CA THR A 32 -4.39 7.38 -10.82
C THR A 32 -3.48 8.59 -11.07
N GLY A 33 -3.93 9.80 -10.74
CA GLY A 33 -3.09 11.01 -10.80
C GLY A 33 -1.87 10.94 -9.86
N HIS A 34 -2.00 10.28 -8.72
CA HIS A 34 -0.88 10.08 -7.78
C HIS A 34 0.13 9.09 -8.36
N LEU A 35 -0.34 8.01 -8.99
CA LEU A 35 0.54 7.06 -9.71
C LEU A 35 1.28 7.74 -10.86
N TRP A 36 0.61 8.63 -11.59
CA TRP A 36 1.25 9.42 -12.64
C TRP A 36 2.38 10.29 -12.09
N PHE A 37 2.14 10.97 -10.97
CA PHE A 37 3.17 11.81 -10.37
C PHE A 37 4.29 11.00 -9.71
N ALA A 38 3.99 9.84 -9.12
CA ALA A 38 5.00 8.90 -8.62
C ALA A 38 6.00 8.50 -9.74
N LYS A 39 5.48 8.18 -10.93
CA LYS A 39 6.32 7.89 -12.11
C LYS A 39 7.20 9.09 -12.48
N ARG A 40 6.67 10.31 -12.40
CA ARG A 40 7.45 11.54 -12.63
C ARG A 40 8.59 11.70 -11.61
N LEU A 41 8.34 11.44 -10.34
CA LEU A 41 9.38 11.54 -9.30
C LEU A 41 10.52 10.52 -9.51
N VAL A 42 10.20 9.31 -9.97
CA VAL A 42 11.22 8.32 -10.33
C VAL A 42 11.98 8.74 -11.60
N GLU A 43 11.29 9.24 -12.63
CA GLU A 43 11.91 9.78 -13.84
C GLU A 43 12.86 10.97 -13.54
N GLU A 44 12.51 11.80 -12.56
CA GLU A 44 13.31 12.94 -12.08
C GLU A 44 14.51 12.51 -11.21
N GLY A 45 14.62 11.22 -10.86
CA GLY A 45 15.68 10.70 -9.99
C GLY A 45 15.53 11.07 -8.51
N ILE A 46 14.34 11.56 -8.11
CA ILE A 46 14.03 11.93 -6.72
C ILE A 46 13.75 10.68 -5.88
N LEU A 47 13.07 9.69 -6.49
CA LEU A 47 12.75 8.41 -5.88
C LEU A 47 13.45 7.27 -6.60
N ASP A 48 13.98 6.32 -5.83
CA ASP A 48 14.64 5.15 -6.39
C ASP A 48 13.65 4.13 -6.97
N SER A 49 14.00 3.58 -8.14
CA SER A 49 13.32 2.41 -8.72
C SER A 49 13.99 1.09 -8.27
N PRO A 50 13.26 -0.01 -8.08
CA PRO A 50 11.81 -0.13 -8.13
C PRO A 50 11.15 0.55 -6.92
N ALA A 51 10.11 1.34 -7.19
CA ALA A 51 9.36 2.01 -6.14
C ALA A 51 8.42 1.04 -5.40
N LEU A 52 7.96 1.48 -4.23
CA LEU A 52 6.94 0.81 -3.44
C LEU A 52 5.70 1.70 -3.38
N VAL A 53 4.54 1.15 -3.75
CA VAL A 53 3.28 1.89 -3.82
C VAL A 53 2.19 1.20 -3.00
N GLN A 54 1.37 1.96 -2.32
CA GLN A 54 0.17 1.47 -1.67
C GLN A 54 -1.08 2.07 -2.33
N LEU A 55 -1.95 1.20 -2.84
CA LEU A 55 -3.21 1.59 -3.47
C LEU A 55 -4.27 1.73 -2.37
N CYS A 56 -4.66 2.98 -2.10
CA CYS A 56 -5.56 3.36 -1.01
C CYS A 56 -7.01 3.42 -1.50
N MET A 57 -7.79 2.38 -1.24
CA MET A 57 -9.14 2.24 -1.80
C MET A 57 -10.22 2.61 -0.78
N GLY A 58 -11.33 3.21 -1.24
CA GLY A 58 -12.51 3.49 -0.42
C GLY A 58 -12.39 4.71 0.50
N VAL A 59 -11.33 5.50 0.37
CA VAL A 59 -11.21 6.79 1.05
C VAL A 59 -12.12 7.81 0.36
N PRO A 60 -13.02 8.52 1.07
CA PRO A 60 -13.94 9.47 0.45
C PRO A 60 -13.22 10.50 -0.43
N TRP A 61 -13.74 10.70 -1.65
CA TRP A 61 -13.18 11.57 -2.70
C TRP A 61 -11.86 11.12 -3.32
N GLY A 62 -11.33 9.96 -2.94
CA GLY A 62 -10.28 9.24 -3.65
C GLY A 62 -10.86 8.11 -4.52
N ALA A 63 -10.02 7.13 -4.83
CA ALA A 63 -10.37 5.94 -5.57
C ALA A 63 -11.43 5.11 -4.82
N PRO A 64 -12.62 4.86 -5.41
CA PRO A 64 -13.63 3.99 -4.80
C PRO A 64 -13.14 2.55 -4.66
N ASP A 65 -13.73 1.82 -3.73
CA ASP A 65 -13.44 0.42 -3.40
C ASP A 65 -14.12 -0.61 -4.33
N ASP A 66 -14.26 -0.26 -5.62
CA ASP A 66 -14.77 -1.16 -6.66
C ASP A 66 -13.65 -1.81 -7.48
N LEU A 67 -13.92 -2.99 -8.04
CA LEU A 67 -12.93 -3.77 -8.77
C LEU A 67 -12.47 -3.13 -10.09
N ASN A 68 -13.31 -2.33 -10.76
CA ASN A 68 -12.91 -1.70 -12.02
C ASN A 68 -11.88 -0.61 -11.75
N THR A 69 -12.14 0.23 -10.75
CA THR A 69 -11.19 1.26 -10.30
C THR A 69 -9.92 0.62 -9.75
N PHE A 70 -10.05 -0.42 -8.91
CA PHE A 70 -8.91 -1.15 -8.38
C PHE A 70 -8.01 -1.70 -9.49
N MET A 71 -8.56 -2.40 -10.47
CA MET A 71 -7.78 -2.94 -11.59
C MET A 71 -7.19 -1.84 -12.48
N ALA A 72 -7.88 -0.70 -12.63
CA ALA A 72 -7.31 0.45 -13.34
C ALA A 72 -6.06 1.00 -12.62
N MET A 73 -6.05 1.03 -11.29
CA MET A 73 -4.88 1.42 -10.50
C MET A 73 -3.77 0.38 -10.59
N VAL A 74 -4.08 -0.91 -10.40
CA VAL A 74 -3.11 -2.03 -10.54
C VAL A 74 -2.41 -1.98 -11.90
N ASN A 75 -3.18 -1.85 -12.99
CA ASN A 75 -2.64 -1.82 -14.34
C ASN A 75 -1.82 -0.55 -14.65
N ASN A 76 -1.86 0.46 -13.79
CA ASN A 76 -1.07 1.70 -13.92
C ASN A 76 0.27 1.66 -13.16
N VAL A 77 0.48 0.65 -12.31
CA VAL A 77 1.75 0.40 -11.62
C VAL A 77 2.74 -0.24 -12.61
N PRO A 78 3.97 0.29 -12.75
CA PRO A 78 5.02 -0.35 -13.54
C PRO A 78 5.29 -1.79 -13.08
N ALA A 79 5.53 -2.70 -14.03
CA ALA A 79 5.63 -4.13 -13.75
C ALA A 79 6.85 -4.52 -12.87
N ASP A 80 7.87 -3.68 -12.82
CA ASP A 80 9.05 -3.86 -11.97
C ASP A 80 8.87 -3.29 -10.55
N TRP A 81 7.80 -2.50 -10.31
CA TRP A 81 7.52 -1.92 -8.99
C TRP A 81 6.84 -2.91 -8.06
N ASN A 82 6.97 -2.66 -6.76
CA ASN A 82 6.25 -3.41 -5.73
C ASN A 82 5.01 -2.62 -5.33
N TRP A 83 3.89 -3.30 -5.11
CA TRP A 83 2.69 -2.64 -4.63
C TRP A 83 1.90 -3.45 -3.61
N SER A 84 1.20 -2.74 -2.74
CA SER A 84 0.22 -3.23 -1.78
C SER A 84 -1.13 -2.56 -2.04
N ALA A 85 -2.23 -3.15 -1.60
CA ALA A 85 -3.53 -2.48 -1.59
C ALA A 85 -4.30 -2.77 -0.30
N PHE A 86 -5.14 -1.81 0.08
CA PHE A 86 -6.12 -1.96 1.15
C PHE A 86 -7.40 -1.19 0.83
N ALA A 87 -8.47 -1.51 1.57
CA ALA A 87 -9.68 -0.72 1.60
C ALA A 87 -10.17 -0.49 3.04
N LEU A 88 -10.92 0.58 3.26
CA LEU A 88 -11.42 0.95 4.59
C LEU A 88 -12.56 0.06 5.10
N GLY A 89 -12.61 -0.07 6.42
CA GLY A 89 -13.70 -0.68 7.18
C GLY A 89 -14.01 -2.11 6.74
N ARG A 90 -15.30 -2.37 6.47
CA ARG A 90 -15.78 -3.71 6.08
C ARG A 90 -15.14 -4.26 4.80
N HIS A 91 -14.53 -3.40 3.98
CA HIS A 91 -13.91 -3.79 2.72
C HIS A 91 -12.44 -4.22 2.88
N GLN A 92 -11.82 -4.03 4.05
CA GLN A 92 -10.43 -4.44 4.31
C GLN A 92 -10.17 -5.91 3.98
N GLN A 93 -10.95 -6.84 4.54
CA GLN A 93 -10.73 -8.28 4.35
C GLN A 93 -11.06 -8.76 2.91
N PRO A 94 -12.15 -8.32 2.25
CA PRO A 94 -12.33 -8.54 0.82
C PRO A 94 -11.16 -8.05 -0.05
N PHE A 95 -10.54 -6.92 0.29
CA PHE A 95 -9.40 -6.38 -0.46
C PHE A 95 -8.10 -7.16 -0.23
N VAL A 96 -7.93 -7.87 0.90
CA VAL A 96 -6.87 -8.88 1.04
C VAL A 96 -6.96 -9.89 -0.10
N ALA A 97 -8.15 -10.47 -0.33
CA ALA A 97 -8.35 -11.43 -1.40
C ALA A 97 -8.19 -10.81 -2.79
N ALA A 98 -8.74 -9.61 -3.02
CA ALA A 98 -8.65 -8.93 -4.31
C ALA A 98 -7.19 -8.61 -4.68
N ALA A 99 -6.40 -8.12 -3.73
CA ALA A 99 -4.99 -7.79 -3.94
C ALA A 99 -4.15 -9.05 -4.21
N VAL A 100 -4.35 -10.13 -3.47
CA VAL A 100 -3.68 -11.42 -3.73
C VAL A 100 -4.02 -11.93 -5.13
N LEU A 101 -5.30 -11.90 -5.51
CA LEU A 101 -5.75 -12.36 -6.83
C LEU A 101 -5.15 -11.53 -7.97
N ALA A 102 -4.97 -10.22 -7.76
CA ALA A 102 -4.33 -9.31 -8.70
C ALA A 102 -2.79 -9.38 -8.68
N GLY A 103 -2.18 -10.18 -7.81
CA GLY A 103 -0.74 -10.40 -7.73
C GLY A 103 0.04 -9.38 -6.89
N GLY A 104 -0.65 -8.64 -6.02
CA GLY A 104 -0.06 -7.64 -5.12
C GLY A 104 0.12 -8.11 -3.68
N ASN A 105 0.64 -7.20 -2.85
CA ASN A 105 0.70 -7.36 -1.40
C ASN A 105 -0.56 -6.80 -0.73
N VAL A 106 -0.73 -7.06 0.57
CA VAL A 106 -1.92 -6.67 1.32
C VAL A 106 -1.57 -5.83 2.55
N ARG A 107 -2.50 -4.97 2.96
CA ARG A 107 -2.44 -4.26 4.24
C ARG A 107 -3.73 -4.47 5.03
N VAL A 108 -3.56 -4.73 6.33
CA VAL A 108 -4.64 -4.81 7.33
C VAL A 108 -4.20 -4.14 8.63
N GLY A 109 -5.17 -3.75 9.45
CA GLY A 109 -4.91 -3.16 10.75
C GLY A 109 -6.08 -2.33 11.26
N LEU A 110 -6.01 -1.97 12.53
CA LEU A 110 -7.03 -1.14 13.20
C LEU A 110 -7.07 0.30 12.68
N GLU A 111 -6.00 0.75 12.01
CA GLU A 111 -5.98 2.03 11.30
C GLU A 111 -7.08 2.08 10.22
N ASP A 112 -7.26 0.96 9.51
CA ASP A 112 -8.18 0.92 8.37
C ASP A 112 -9.53 0.28 8.73
N ASN A 113 -9.59 -0.60 9.75
CA ASN A 113 -10.83 -1.28 10.14
C ASN A 113 -10.86 -1.67 11.63
N LEU A 114 -11.92 -1.29 12.34
CA LEU A 114 -12.08 -1.57 13.78
C LEU A 114 -12.79 -2.89 14.10
N MET A 115 -13.37 -3.58 13.11
CA MET A 115 -14.29 -4.70 13.37
C MET A 115 -14.24 -5.82 12.33
N LEU A 116 -14.41 -7.07 12.78
CA LEU A 116 -14.67 -8.22 11.90
C LEU A 116 -16.11 -8.67 12.06
N GLY A 117 -16.95 -8.30 11.10
CA GLY A 117 -18.39 -8.46 11.21
C GLY A 117 -19.03 -7.31 12.00
N ARG A 118 -20.34 -7.12 11.81
CA ARG A 118 -21.06 -5.97 12.36
C ARG A 118 -21.06 -6.01 13.89
N GLY A 119 -20.44 -5.01 14.52
CA GLY A 119 -20.45 -4.82 15.97
C GLY A 119 -19.42 -5.65 16.75
N ASN A 120 -18.54 -6.39 16.05
CA ASN A 120 -17.52 -7.21 16.69
C ASN A 120 -16.14 -6.55 16.56
N LEU A 121 -15.74 -5.81 17.60
CA LEU A 121 -14.43 -5.16 17.68
C LEU A 121 -13.31 -6.20 17.78
N VAL A 122 -12.15 -5.86 17.22
CA VAL A 122 -11.02 -6.81 17.10
C VAL A 122 -9.68 -6.18 17.44
N SER A 123 -8.64 -7.00 17.58
CA SER A 123 -7.25 -6.57 17.69
C SER A 123 -6.55 -6.58 16.32
N ASN A 124 -5.37 -5.95 16.23
CA ASN A 124 -4.52 -6.06 15.04
C ASN A 124 -4.13 -7.53 14.74
N GLU A 125 -3.82 -8.31 15.79
CA GLU A 125 -3.48 -9.73 15.66
C GLU A 125 -4.62 -10.51 14.98
N MET A 126 -5.87 -10.30 15.41
CA MET A 126 -7.03 -10.97 14.80
C MET A 126 -7.23 -10.57 13.33
N LEU A 127 -6.97 -9.31 12.96
CA LEU A 127 -7.04 -8.86 11.56
C LEU A 127 -5.94 -9.51 10.71
N VAL A 128 -4.73 -9.65 11.26
CA VAL A 128 -3.60 -10.33 10.62
C VAL A 128 -3.89 -11.82 10.47
N GLU A 129 -4.34 -12.51 11.52
CA GLU A 129 -4.71 -13.93 11.48
C GLU A 129 -5.77 -14.19 10.41
N ASN A 130 -6.81 -13.35 10.33
CA ASN A 130 -7.83 -13.49 9.32
C ASN A 130 -7.28 -13.27 7.90
N ALA A 131 -6.40 -12.29 7.71
CA ALA A 131 -5.76 -12.03 6.42
C ALA A 131 -4.85 -13.18 5.98
N VAL A 132 -4.01 -13.70 6.89
CA VAL A 132 -3.17 -14.89 6.66
C VAL A 132 -4.03 -16.07 6.22
N GLY A 133 -5.13 -16.32 6.93
CA GLY A 133 -6.07 -17.39 6.58
C GLY A 133 -6.70 -17.23 5.19
N ILE A 134 -6.96 -16.01 4.74
CA ILE A 134 -7.42 -15.73 3.36
C ILE A 134 -6.29 -16.04 2.35
N ILE A 135 -5.11 -15.50 2.57
CA ILE A 135 -3.93 -15.64 1.68
C ILE A 135 -3.59 -17.12 1.46
N GLU A 136 -3.51 -17.90 2.54
CA GLU A 136 -3.16 -19.32 2.49
C GLU A 136 -4.23 -20.15 1.79
N ARG A 137 -5.52 -19.84 2.02
CA ARG A 137 -6.63 -20.52 1.33
C ARG A 137 -6.66 -20.23 -0.17
N MET A 138 -6.05 -19.13 -0.61
CA MET A 138 -5.86 -18.80 -2.02
C MET A 138 -4.61 -19.44 -2.63
N GLY A 139 -3.81 -20.18 -1.85
CA GLY A 139 -2.61 -20.88 -2.30
C GLY A 139 -1.34 -20.04 -2.30
N ALA A 140 -1.37 -18.83 -1.72
CA ALA A 140 -0.20 -18.00 -1.50
C ALA A 140 0.37 -18.21 -0.08
N SER A 141 1.55 -17.66 0.19
CA SER A 141 2.18 -17.69 1.52
C SER A 141 2.62 -16.28 1.95
N VAL A 142 2.68 -16.06 3.25
CA VAL A 142 3.10 -14.78 3.83
C VAL A 142 4.62 -14.77 4.03
N MET A 143 5.26 -13.68 3.60
CA MET A 143 6.70 -13.47 3.81
C MET A 143 6.99 -13.10 5.26
N ASP A 144 8.08 -13.62 5.79
CA ASP A 144 8.65 -13.10 7.04
C ASP A 144 9.33 -11.73 6.83
N ALA A 145 9.64 -11.06 7.93
CA ALA A 145 10.22 -9.72 7.88
C ALA A 145 11.61 -9.68 7.22
N GLU A 146 12.38 -10.77 7.24
CA GLU A 146 13.68 -10.84 6.57
C GLU A 146 13.50 -10.92 5.05
N SER A 147 12.60 -11.77 4.59
CA SER A 147 12.23 -11.93 3.19
C SER A 147 11.67 -10.64 2.60
N VAL A 148 10.82 -9.92 3.34
CA VAL A 148 10.33 -8.60 2.93
C VAL A 148 11.48 -7.62 2.73
N ARG A 149 12.42 -7.54 3.69
CA ARG A 149 13.59 -6.65 3.56
C ARG A 149 14.44 -7.01 2.34
N LYS A 150 14.67 -8.30 2.09
CA LYS A 150 15.42 -8.74 0.90
C LYS A 150 14.69 -8.39 -0.40
N LYS A 151 13.37 -8.65 -0.47
CA LYS A 151 12.53 -8.38 -1.64
C LYS A 151 12.48 -6.88 -1.98
N LEU A 152 12.38 -6.04 -0.95
CA LEU A 152 12.27 -4.59 -1.07
C LEU A 152 13.64 -3.88 -0.99
N ASN A 153 14.74 -4.61 -0.92
CA ASN A 153 16.10 -4.07 -0.75
C ASN A 153 16.22 -3.06 0.41
N LEU A 154 15.71 -3.43 1.59
CA LEU A 154 15.72 -2.59 2.79
C LEU A 154 16.89 -2.91 3.70
N THR A 155 17.54 -1.86 4.21
CA THR A 155 18.55 -1.99 5.27
C THR A 155 17.88 -2.03 6.64
N LYS A 156 18.22 -3.03 7.45
CA LYS A 156 17.80 -3.06 8.86
C LYS A 156 18.69 -2.14 9.66
N HIS A 157 18.14 -1.03 10.14
CA HIS A 157 18.79 -0.18 11.13
C HIS A 157 18.46 -0.70 12.53
N ALA A 158 19.48 -0.87 13.37
CA ALA A 158 19.24 -1.11 14.79
C ALA A 158 18.61 0.15 15.41
N PRO A 159 17.73 0.03 16.41
CA PRO A 159 17.34 1.19 17.21
C PRO A 159 18.60 1.88 17.73
N ALA A 160 18.63 3.22 17.63
CA ALA A 160 19.67 4.03 18.23
C ALA A 160 19.64 3.92 19.76
#